data_AF-A0A060C1U2-F1
#
_entry.id   AF-A0A060C1U2-F1
#
_cell.length_a   1.000
_cell.length_b   1.000
_cell.length_c   1.000
_cell.angle_alpha   90.00
_cell.angle_beta   90.00
_cell.angle_gamma   90.00
#
_symmetry.space_group_name_H-M   'P 1'
#
loop_
_entity.id
_entity.type
_entity.pdbx_description
1 polymer ?
#
loop_
_entity_poly.entity_id
_entity_poly.type
_entity_poly.pdbx_seq_one_letter_code
_entity_poly.pdbx_strand_id
1 'polypeptide(L)'
;EDYEYLDHIYTTDLNETIFMIYQFRQVLDEFNANQNDSYSRIMMTEVYSDIDTTMKYYGTVDGSIRGAHFTFNFWTFITYLIKGVDPFELFQSITLWLENIPRLYTSNWVVRNYTH
;
A
#
# COMPACT_ATOMS: atom_id res chain seq x y z
N GLU A 1 -2.51 5.30 27.36
CA GLU A 1 -3.15 4.00 27.07
C GLU A 1 -2.37 3.41 25.92
N ASP A 2 -1.65 2.31 26.16
CA ASP A 2 -0.81 1.70 25.12
C ASP A 2 -1.70 0.91 24.17
N TYR A 3 -1.83 1.41 22.95
CA TYR A 3 -2.42 0.69 21.82
C TYR A 3 -1.80 -0.72 21.71
N GLU A 4 -0.50 -0.83 21.97
CA GLU A 4 0.25 -2.11 21.96
C GLU A 4 -0.14 -3.09 23.08
N TYR A 5 -0.99 -2.72 24.04
CA TYR A 5 -1.42 -3.63 25.11
C TYR A 5 -2.37 -4.72 24.61
N LEU A 6 -2.99 -4.54 23.45
CA LEU A 6 -3.93 -5.49 22.85
C LEU A 6 -3.44 -5.95 21.49
N ASP A 7 -3.71 -7.22 21.19
CA ASP A 7 -3.62 -7.73 19.82
C ASP A 7 -4.90 -7.32 19.06
N HIS A 8 -4.73 -6.56 17.98
CA HIS A 8 -5.81 -5.84 17.29
C HIS A 8 -6.53 -6.66 16.21
N ILE A 9 -6.57 -7.98 16.36
CA ILE A 9 -7.11 -8.95 15.38
C ILE A 9 -8.57 -8.72 14.94
N TYR A 10 -9.38 -7.98 15.72
CA TYR A 10 -10.79 -7.67 15.41
C TYR A 10 -11.03 -6.21 15.06
N THR A 11 -9.98 -5.38 15.06
CA THR A 11 -10.12 -3.92 14.92
C THR A 11 -9.29 -3.35 13.78
N THR A 12 -8.26 -4.07 13.31
CA THR A 12 -7.40 -3.65 12.19
C THR A 12 -7.30 -4.73 11.12
N ASP A 13 -6.94 -4.31 9.90
CA ASP A 13 -6.56 -5.19 8.78
C ASP A 13 -7.59 -6.26 8.38
N LEU A 14 -8.85 -6.00 8.71
CA LEU A 14 -9.97 -6.85 8.36
C LEU A 14 -10.19 -6.86 6.84
N ASN A 15 -10.51 -8.04 6.31
CA ASN A 15 -10.70 -8.27 4.87
C ASN A 15 -11.78 -7.35 4.26
N GLU A 16 -12.78 -6.99 5.05
CA GLU A 16 -13.86 -6.08 4.67
C GLU A 16 -13.33 -4.71 4.20
N THR A 17 -12.28 -4.20 4.84
CA THR A 17 -11.62 -2.94 4.44
C THR A 17 -10.96 -3.09 3.08
N ILE A 18 -10.23 -4.19 2.85
CA ILE A 18 -9.57 -4.48 1.57
C ILE A 18 -10.61 -4.63 0.46
N PHE A 19 -11.71 -5.35 0.72
CA PHE A 19 -12.79 -5.52 -0.25
C PHE A 19 -13.50 -4.20 -0.59
N MET A 20 -13.58 -3.28 0.37
CA MET A 20 -14.09 -1.93 0.10
C MET A 20 -13.18 -1.16 -0.86
N ILE A 21 -11.86 -1.29 -0.74
CA ILE A 21 -10.91 -0.67 -1.67
C ILE A 21 -11.11 -1.19 -3.10
N TYR A 22 -11.37 -2.48 -3.28
CA TYR A 22 -11.66 -3.04 -4.60
C TYR A 22 -12.95 -2.46 -5.21
N GLN A 23 -14.00 -2.30 -4.40
CA GLN A 23 -15.24 -1.69 -4.84
C GLN A 23 -15.04 -0.22 -5.22
N PHE A 24 -14.31 0.55 -4.42
CA PHE A 24 -13.99 1.93 -4.75
C PHE A 24 -13.14 2.02 -6.02
N ARG A 25 -12.21 1.09 -6.22
CA ARG A 25 -11.42 1.03 -7.44
C ARG A 25 -12.30 0.85 -8.67
N GLN A 26 -13.27 -0.06 -8.61
CA GLN A 26 -14.23 -0.27 -9.69
C GLN A 26 -15.01 1.01 -10.01
N VAL A 27 -15.54 1.70 -8.99
CA VAL A 27 -16.27 2.96 -9.18
C VAL A 27 -15.39 4.03 -9.82
N LEU A 28 -14.12 4.13 -9.41
CA LEU A 28 -13.18 5.09 -10.01
C LEU A 28 -12.88 4.77 -11.49
N ASP A 29 -12.69 3.50 -11.81
CA ASP A 29 -12.45 3.05 -13.19
C ASP A 29 -13.68 3.32 -14.07
N GLU A 30 -14.89 3.02 -13.59
CA GLU A 30 -16.15 3.35 -14.26
C GLU A 30 -16.33 4.85 -14.43
N PHE A 31 -16.02 5.64 -13.40
CA PHE A 31 -16.10 7.09 -13.47
C PHE A 31 -15.16 7.65 -14.53
N ASN A 32 -13.89 7.21 -14.52
CA ASN A 32 -12.87 7.59 -15.50
C ASN A 32 -13.30 7.26 -16.94
N ALA A 33 -13.84 6.06 -17.17
CA ALA A 33 -14.27 5.63 -18.51
C ALA A 33 -15.43 6.48 -19.07
N ASN A 34 -16.22 7.11 -18.21
CA ASN A 34 -17.35 7.95 -18.58
C ASN A 34 -16.97 9.44 -18.75
N GLN A 35 -15.72 9.83 -18.49
CA GLN A 35 -15.28 11.20 -18.71
C GLN A 35 -14.83 11.43 -20.15
N ASN A 36 -15.17 12.59 -20.69
CA ASN A 36 -14.73 13.02 -22.02
C ASN A 36 -13.38 13.78 -21.98
N ASP A 37 -12.58 13.55 -20.93
CA ASP A 37 -11.26 14.14 -20.77
C ASP A 37 -10.15 13.09 -20.86
N SER A 38 -8.93 13.55 -21.07
CA SER A 38 -7.74 12.70 -21.15
C SER A 38 -7.06 12.52 -19.77
N TYR A 39 -7.72 12.89 -18.68
CA TYR A 39 -7.12 12.86 -17.35
C TYR A 39 -7.37 11.52 -16.67
N SER A 40 -6.29 10.80 -16.37
CA SER A 40 -6.36 9.59 -15.55
C SER A 40 -6.50 9.97 -14.08
N ARG A 41 -7.55 9.48 -13.41
CA ARG A 41 -7.70 9.62 -11.97
C ARG A 41 -7.22 8.35 -11.30
N ILE A 42 -6.36 8.52 -10.30
CA ILE A 42 -5.73 7.42 -9.58
C ILE A 42 -6.26 7.34 -8.15
N MET A 43 -6.12 6.16 -7.57
CA MET A 43 -6.44 5.88 -6.17
C MET A 43 -5.17 5.42 -5.47
N MET A 44 -4.95 6.00 -4.29
CA MET A 44 -3.84 5.68 -3.43
C MET A 44 -4.37 5.31 -2.06
N THR A 45 -3.67 4.45 -1.33
CA THR A 45 -4.02 4.10 0.05
C THR A 45 -2.85 4.37 0.97
N GLU A 46 -3.16 4.74 2.20
CA GLU A 46 -2.20 4.91 3.29
C GLU A 46 -2.43 3.77 4.28
N VAL A 47 -1.49 2.83 4.36
CA VAL A 47 -1.66 1.59 5.12
C VAL A 47 -0.43 1.36 5.98
N TYR A 48 -0.66 1.16 7.28
CA TYR A 48 0.35 0.77 8.26
C TYR A 48 0.01 -0.65 8.73
N SER A 49 0.44 -1.65 7.97
CA SER A 49 0.21 -3.08 8.24
C SER A 49 1.43 -3.89 7.80
N ASP A 50 1.49 -5.17 8.16
CA ASP A 50 2.45 -6.16 7.63
C ASP A 50 2.55 -6.14 6.09
N ILE A 51 3.66 -6.62 5.54
CA ILE A 51 3.94 -6.58 4.09
C ILE A 51 2.89 -7.36 3.29
N ASP A 52 2.44 -8.52 3.78
CA ASP A 52 1.48 -9.39 3.07
C ASP A 52 0.12 -8.70 2.97
N THR A 53 -0.35 -8.12 4.07
CA THR A 53 -1.59 -7.33 4.08
C THR A 53 -1.47 -6.08 3.23
N THR A 54 -0.33 -5.38 3.30
CA THR A 54 -0.06 -4.20 2.46
C THR A 54 -0.18 -4.54 0.98
N MET A 55 0.33 -5.70 0.54
CA MET A 55 0.23 -6.12 -0.86
C MET A 55 -1.20 -6.41 -1.32
N LYS A 56 -2.09 -6.84 -0.42
CA LYS A 56 -3.51 -7.06 -0.76
C LYS A 56 -4.19 -5.76 -1.24
N TYR A 57 -3.74 -4.58 -0.81
CA TYR A 57 -4.34 -3.32 -1.25
C TYR A 57 -4.15 -3.03 -2.75
N TYR A 58 -3.20 -3.68 -3.42
CA TYR A 58 -3.01 -3.57 -4.87
C TYR A 58 -4.03 -4.41 -5.65
N GLY A 59 -4.49 -5.53 -5.09
CA GLY A 59 -5.33 -6.53 -5.75
C GLY A 59 -4.62 -7.85 -5.99
N THR A 60 -5.10 -8.64 -6.95
CA THR A 60 -4.57 -9.98 -7.22
C THR A 60 -3.39 -9.96 -8.17
N VAL A 61 -2.48 -10.93 -8.03
CA VAL A 61 -1.26 -11.05 -8.85
C VAL A 61 -1.55 -11.14 -10.35
N ASP A 62 -2.68 -11.75 -10.72
CA ASP A 62 -3.13 -11.90 -12.11
C ASP A 62 -3.93 -10.68 -12.64
N GLY A 63 -4.23 -9.71 -11.76
CA GLY A 63 -5.01 -8.52 -12.08
C GLY A 63 -6.51 -8.76 -12.28
N SER A 64 -7.03 -9.95 -11.93
CA SER A 64 -8.47 -10.25 -11.97
C SER A 64 -9.27 -9.37 -11.01
N ILE A 65 -8.67 -8.99 -9.88
CA ILE A 65 -9.20 -8.00 -8.95
C ILE A 65 -8.19 -6.86 -8.84
N ARG A 66 -8.66 -5.62 -8.99
CA ARG A 66 -7.83 -4.42 -8.90
C ARG A 66 -8.19 -3.63 -7.65
N GLY A 67 -7.19 -3.30 -6.85
CA GLY A 67 -7.28 -2.35 -5.75
C GLY A 67 -6.68 -0.99 -6.11
N ALA A 68 -6.07 -0.35 -5.12
CA ALA A 68 -5.42 0.93 -5.30
C ALA A 68 -4.35 0.86 -6.41
N HIS A 69 -4.11 1.97 -7.10
CA HIS A 69 -3.04 2.04 -8.10
C HIS A 69 -1.68 1.85 -7.43
N PHE A 70 -1.55 2.37 -6.21
CA PHE A 70 -0.52 2.00 -5.27
C PHE A 70 -0.96 2.24 -3.82
N THR A 71 -0.30 1.56 -2.89
CA THR A 71 -0.30 1.95 -1.48
C THR A 71 1.00 2.70 -1.18
N PHE A 72 1.01 3.58 -0.18
CA PHE A 72 2.24 4.29 0.19
C PHE A 72 3.25 3.32 0.80
N ASN A 73 4.43 3.19 0.17
CA ASN A 73 5.54 2.43 0.70
C ASN A 73 6.21 3.17 1.87
N PHE A 74 5.70 2.90 3.08
CA PHE A 74 6.35 3.32 4.32
C PHE A 74 7.35 2.28 4.85
N TRP A 75 7.26 1.05 4.37
CA TRP A 75 8.13 -0.07 4.74
C TRP A 75 9.60 0.19 4.47
N THR A 76 9.95 0.83 3.36
CA THR A 76 11.36 1.02 2.99
C THR A 76 12.02 2.16 3.76
N PHE A 77 11.50 3.37 3.65
CA PHE A 77 12.23 4.56 4.08
C PHE A 77 11.70 5.17 5.37
N ILE A 78 10.40 5.08 5.68
CA ILE A 78 9.90 5.63 6.95
C ILE A 78 10.23 4.69 8.12
N THR A 79 10.09 3.38 7.94
CA THR A 79 10.45 2.40 8.99
C THR A 79 11.96 2.35 9.24
N TYR A 80 12.80 2.55 8.21
CA TYR A 80 14.26 2.34 8.30
C TYR A 80 15.15 3.57 8.06
N LEU A 81 14.65 4.80 7.82
CA LEU A 81 15.53 6.00 7.81
C LEU A 81 15.68 6.61 9.20
N ILE A 82 16.12 5.80 10.15
CA ILE A 82 16.59 6.28 11.45
C ILE A 82 18.08 6.65 11.31
N LYS A 83 18.53 7.69 12.02
CA LYS A 83 19.97 8.05 12.06
C LYS A 83 20.82 6.83 12.40
N GLY A 84 21.75 6.46 11.52
CA GLY A 84 22.72 5.38 11.76
C GLY A 84 22.39 4.03 11.13
N VAL A 85 21.37 3.94 10.26
CA VAL A 85 21.04 2.71 9.53
C VAL A 85 22.18 2.22 8.64
N ASP A 86 22.42 0.91 8.72
CA ASP A 86 23.41 0.19 7.94
C ASP A 86 22.98 0.15 6.45
N PRO A 87 23.86 0.48 5.48
CA PRO A 87 23.58 0.29 4.06
C PRO A 87 23.02 -1.08 3.69
N PHE A 88 23.41 -2.13 4.42
CA PHE A 88 22.89 -3.48 4.20
C PHE A 88 21.42 -3.63 4.59
N GLU A 89 21.00 -3.06 5.73
CA GLU A 89 19.60 -3.04 6.17
C GLU A 89 18.72 -2.27 5.19
N LEU A 90 19.23 -1.14 4.68
CA LEU A 90 18.52 -0.38 3.64
C LEU A 90 18.33 -1.22 2.37
N PHE A 91 19.37 -1.91 1.90
CA PHE A 91 19.28 -2.80 0.75
C PHE A 91 18.26 -3.93 0.97
N GLN A 92 18.23 -4.52 2.17
CA GLN A 92 17.24 -5.54 2.53
C GLN A 92 15.82 -4.99 2.49
N SER A 93 15.58 -3.79 3.02
CA SER A 93 14.24 -3.18 3.02
C SER A 93 13.71 -2.89 1.61
N ILE A 94 14.59 -2.45 0.69
CA ILE A 94 14.27 -2.21 -0.72
C ILE A 94 13.96 -3.55 -1.41
N THR A 95 14.82 -4.54 -1.18
CA THR A 95 14.68 -5.88 -1.77
C THR A 95 13.37 -6.54 -1.30
N LEU A 96 13.07 -6.48 -0.01
CA LEU A 96 11.84 -7.03 0.57
C LEU A 96 10.60 -6.45 -0.11
N TRP A 97 10.55 -5.13 -0.30
CA TRP A 97 9.42 -4.49 -0.99
C TRP A 97 9.28 -4.97 -2.44
N LEU A 98 10.40 -4.99 -3.19
CA LEU A 98 10.41 -5.36 -4.61
C LEU A 98 10.11 -6.85 -4.85
N GLU A 99 10.46 -7.72 -3.90
CA GLU A 99 10.14 -9.16 -3.97
C GLU A 99 8.67 -9.45 -3.68
N ASN A 100 8.01 -8.62 -2.86
CA ASN A 100 6.61 -8.80 -2.47
C ASN A 100 5.62 -8.11 -3.41
N ILE A 101 5.97 -6.97 -4.00
CA ILE A 101 5.05 -6.27 -4.91
C ILE A 101 4.79 -7.09 -6.18
N PRO A 102 3.52 -7.38 -6.53
CA PRO A 102 3.25 -8.13 -7.75
C PRO A 102 3.65 -7.31 -8.98
N ARG A 103 4.28 -7.98 -9.96
CA ARG A 103 4.89 -7.36 -11.16
C ARG A 103 3.94 -6.46 -11.96
N LEU A 104 2.63 -6.69 -11.88
CA LEU A 104 1.60 -5.89 -12.55
C LEU A 104 1.52 -4.46 -12.00
N TYR A 105 1.90 -4.25 -10.74
CA TYR A 105 1.66 -3.03 -10.00
C TYR A 105 2.88 -2.11 -9.94
N THR A 106 2.60 -0.85 -9.59
CA THR A 106 3.63 0.21 -9.54
C THR A 106 4.13 0.40 -8.13
N SER A 107 5.46 0.32 -7.97
CA SER A 107 6.14 0.69 -6.74
C SER A 107 6.21 2.21 -6.59
N ASN A 108 6.18 2.69 -5.35
CA ASN A 108 6.51 4.06 -4.98
C ASN A 108 7.54 4.06 -3.84
N TRP A 109 8.05 5.24 -3.51
CA TRP A 109 9.04 5.43 -2.46
C TRP A 109 8.71 6.71 -1.71
N VAL A 110 8.49 6.62 -0.40
CA VAL A 110 8.16 7.77 0.45
C VAL A 110 9.24 7.95 1.50
N VAL A 111 9.92 9.10 1.48
CA VAL A 111 11.00 9.41 2.43
C VAL A 111 10.49 10.07 3.70
N ARG A 112 9.36 10.79 3.61
CA ARG A 112 8.80 11.60 4.71
C ARG A 112 7.30 11.83 4.49
N ASN A 113 6.53 12.01 5.54
CA ASN A 113 5.13 12.47 5.45
C ASN A 113 4.85 13.59 6.49
N TYR A 114 3.58 13.86 6.82
CA TYR A 114 3.25 14.89 7.82
C TYR A 114 3.29 14.36 9.26
N THR A 115 3.21 13.04 9.44
CA THR A 115 3.26 12.36 10.75
C THR A 115 4.68 11.96 11.14
N HIS A 116 5.64 11.98 10.19
CA HIS A 116 7.05 11.58 10.34
C HIS A 116 7.95 12.48 9.49
#